data_AF-A0A844LZR5-F1
#
_entry.id   AF-A0A844LZR5-F1
#
_cell.length_a   1.000
_cell.length_b   1.000
_cell.length_c   1.000
_cell.angle_alpha   90.00
_cell.angle_beta   90.00
_cell.angle_gamma   90.00
#
_symmetry.space_group_name_H-M   'P 1'
#
loop_
_entity.id
_entity.type
_entity.pdbx_description
1 polymer ?
#
loop_
_entity_poly.entity_id
_entity_poly.type
_entity_poly.pdbx_seq_one_letter_code
_entity_poly.pdbx_strand_id
1 'polypeptide(L)' 'MSNSNPQADKDSDLQQAANQVKPDEVKENLKPSEQKEQPEQLTEQEQTPFIEDDLRTDK' A
#
# COMPACT_ATOMS: atom_id res chain seq x y z
N MET A 1 -20.14 -36.14 24.54
CA MET A 1 -18.79 -35.64 24.22
C MET A 1 -18.80 -35.27 22.75
N SER A 2 -18.97 -33.99 22.43
CA SER A 2 -18.95 -33.52 21.04
C SER A 2 -17.52 -33.20 20.66
N ASN A 3 -17.00 -33.93 19.66
CA ASN A 3 -15.63 -33.82 19.19
C ASN A 3 -15.52 -32.57 18.31
N SER A 4 -15.00 -31.46 18.86
CA SER A 4 -14.68 -30.28 18.06
C SER A 4 -13.47 -30.61 17.19
N ASN A 5 -13.69 -30.85 15.89
CA ASN A 5 -12.63 -30.90 14.91
C ASN A 5 -12.43 -29.47 14.37
N PRO A 6 -11.38 -28.72 14.76
CA PRO A 6 -11.05 -27.49 14.09
C PRO A 6 -10.37 -27.88 12.77
N GLN A 7 -11.18 -28.19 11.77
CA GLN A 7 -10.72 -28.17 10.39
C GLN A 7 -10.55 -26.68 10.04
N ALA A 8 -9.47 -26.09 10.55
CA ALA A 8 -9.01 -24.79 10.13
C ALA A 8 -8.60 -24.94 8.67
N ASP A 9 -9.39 -24.36 7.78
CA ASP A 9 -9.12 -24.31 6.35
C ASP A 9 -7.67 -23.86 6.14
N LYS A 10 -6.82 -24.79 5.71
CA LYS A 10 -5.38 -24.58 5.51
C LYS A 10 -5.12 -23.87 4.18
N ASP A 11 -5.86 -22.81 3.93
CA ASP A 11 -5.57 -21.93 2.82
C ASP A 11 -4.27 -21.18 3.16
N SER A 12 -3.34 -21.15 2.20
CA SER A 12 -2.15 -20.29 2.31
C SER A 12 -2.59 -18.85 2.54
N ASP A 13 -1.80 -18.05 3.26
CA ASP A 13 -2.02 -16.61 3.43
C ASP A 13 -2.33 -15.91 2.08
N LEU A 14 -1.70 -16.37 0.99
CA LEU A 14 -1.98 -15.89 -0.36
C LEU A 14 -3.41 -16.23 -0.84
N GLN A 15 -3.85 -17.47 -0.61
CA GLN A 15 -5.20 -17.93 -0.98
C GLN A 15 -6.26 -17.22 -0.14
N GLN A 16 -6.00 -17.04 1.16
CA GLN A 16 -6.87 -16.29 2.04
C GLN A 16 -7.00 -14.83 1.59
N ALA A 17 -5.90 -14.18 1.25
CA ALA A 17 -5.91 -12.81 0.74
C ALA A 17 -6.68 -12.69 -0.60
N ALA A 18 -6.50 -13.65 -1.50
CA ALA A 18 -7.22 -13.68 -2.77
C ALA A 18 -8.74 -13.89 -2.59
N ASN A 19 -9.13 -14.76 -1.64
CA ASN A 19 -10.53 -15.08 -1.38
C ASN A 19 -11.27 -13.99 -0.58
N GLN A 20 -10.54 -13.25 0.26
CA GLN A 20 -11.09 -12.16 1.08
C GLN A 20 -11.13 -10.82 0.36
N VAL A 21 -10.48 -10.71 -0.81
CA VAL A 21 -10.56 -9.50 -1.64
C VAL A 21 -12.00 -9.30 -2.07
N LYS A 22 -12.56 -8.13 -1.76
CA LYS A 22 -13.89 -7.72 -2.19
C LYS A 22 -13.74 -6.96 -3.51
N PRO A 23 -14.15 -7.54 -4.65
CA PRO A 23 -13.89 -6.94 -5.96
C PRO A 23 -14.49 -5.54 -6.11
N ASP A 24 -15.58 -5.24 -5.41
CA ASP A 24 -16.22 -3.94 -5.47
C ASP A 24 -15.46 -2.86 -4.69
N GLU A 25 -14.89 -3.19 -3.53
CA GLU A 25 -14.01 -2.26 -2.79
C GLU A 25 -12.73 -1.94 -3.60
N VAL A 26 -12.18 -2.95 -4.30
CA VAL A 26 -11.04 -2.76 -5.21
C VAL A 26 -11.40 -1.83 -6.36
N LYS A 27 -12.58 -2.01 -6.98
CA LYS A 27 -13.05 -1.12 -8.04
C LYS A 27 -13.20 0.32 -7.55
N GLU A 28 -13.76 0.54 -6.36
CA GLU A 28 -13.88 1.88 -5.78
C GLU A 28 -12.51 2.54 -5.56
N ASN A 29 -11.53 1.78 -5.05
CA ASN A 29 -10.16 2.29 -4.86
C ASN A 29 -9.40 2.54 -6.18
N LEU A 30 -9.76 1.81 -7.24
CA LEU A 30 -9.19 1.98 -8.58
C LEU A 30 -9.89 3.07 -9.40
N LYS A 31 -11.05 3.55 -8.96
CA LYS A 31 -11.63 4.74 -9.58
C LYS A 31 -10.62 5.88 -9.44
N PRO A 32 -10.37 6.65 -10.51
CA PRO A 32 -9.63 7.88 -10.35
C PRO A 32 -10.41 8.71 -9.33
N SER A 33 -9.84 8.88 -8.13
CA SER A 33 -10.33 9.87 -7.21
C SER A 33 -10.38 11.19 -7.99
N GLU A 34 -11.55 11.81 -8.10
CA GLU A 34 -11.70 13.16 -8.68
C GLU A 34 -10.84 14.17 -7.91
N GLN A 35 -10.43 13.81 -6.70
CA GLN A 35 -9.41 14.46 -5.90
C GLN A 35 -8.23 13.50 -5.71
N LYS A 36 -7.40 13.34 -6.74
CA LYS A 36 -6.00 13.02 -6.44
C LYS A 36 -5.49 14.21 -5.65
N GLU A 37 -5.35 14.08 -4.34
CA GLU A 37 -4.53 14.99 -3.56
C GLU A 37 -3.16 14.94 -4.22
N GLN A 38 -2.89 15.97 -5.03
CA GLN A 38 -1.54 16.15 -5.52
C GLN A 38 -0.69 16.45 -4.29
N PRO A 39 0.56 15.96 -4.25
CA PRO A 39 1.48 16.39 -3.22
C PRO A 39 1.45 17.91 -3.14
N GLU A 40 1.30 18.45 -1.94
CA GLU A 40 1.39 19.90 -1.75
C GLU A 40 2.71 20.38 -2.31
N GLN A 41 2.66 21.44 -3.11
CA GLN A 41 3.88 22.08 -3.61
C GLN A 41 4.52 22.81 -2.43
N LEU A 42 5.67 22.30 -1.99
CA LEU A 42 6.46 22.93 -0.94
C LEU A 42 6.96 24.30 -1.41
N THR A 43 6.93 25.29 -0.52
CA THR A 43 7.61 26.57 -0.73
C THR A 43 9.12 26.38 -0.82
N GLU A 44 9.85 27.34 -1.38
CA GLU A 44 11.32 27.27 -1.49
C GLU A 44 12.00 27.09 -0.12
N GLN A 45 11.41 27.63 0.94
CA GLN A 45 11.91 27.49 2.32
C GLN A 45 11.68 26.09 2.90
N GLU A 46 10.68 25.36 2.41
CA GLU A 46 10.34 24.00 2.83
C GLU A 46 11.05 22.94 1.97
N GLN A 47 11.58 23.33 0.81
CA GLN A 47 12.36 22.45 -0.04
C GLN A 47 13.77 22.27 0.53
N THR A 48 14.14 21.01 0.78
CA THR A 48 15.53 20.64 1.08
C THR A 48 16.28 20.49 -0.24
N PRO A 49 17.33 21.29 -0.52
CA PRO A 49 18.11 21.11 -1.73
C PRO A 49 18.81 19.75 -1.70
N PHE A 50 19.02 19.18 -2.89
CA PHE A 50 19.90 18.03 -3.02
C PHE A 50 21.33 18.40 -2.64
N ILE A 51 22.06 17.45 -2.07
CA ILE A 51 23.49 17.62 -1.82
C ILE A 51 24.22 17.80 -3.15
N GLU A 52 25.24 18.67 -3.15
CA GLU A 52 26.10 18.84 -4.32
C GLU A 52 26.76 17.51 -4.70
N ASP A 53 26.87 17.22 -6.00
CA ASP A 53 27.42 15.95 -6.48
C ASP A 53 28.87 15.71 -6.03
N ASP A 54 29.63 16.77 -5.71
CA ASP A 54 30.99 16.67 -5.18
C ASP A 54 31.04 16.24 -3.70
N LEU A 55 29.92 16.37 -2.98
CA LEU A 55 29.77 15.94 -1.59
C LEU A 55 29.22 14.51 -1.45
N ARG A 56 28.81 13.90 -2.57
CA ARG A 56 28.31 12.52 -2.60
C ARG A 56 29.44 11.50 -2.44
N THR A 57 29.27 10.57 -1.51
CA THR A 57 30.23 9.49 -1.21
C THR A 57 29.87 8.15 -1.86
N ASP A 58 28.72 8.06 -2.52
CA ASP A 58 28.20 6.85 -3.17
C ASP A 58 28.68 6.66 -4.63
N LYS A 59 29.78 7.30 -5.01
CA LYS A 59 30.40 7.21 -6.35
C LYS A 59 31.10 5.87 -6.57
#